data_AF-A0AAD7T027-F1
#
_entry.id   AF-A0AAD7T027-F1
#
_cell.length_a   1.000
_cell.length_b   1.000
_cell.length_c   1.000
_cell.angle_alpha   90.00
_cell.angle_beta   90.00
_cell.angle_gamma   90.00
#
_symmetry.space_group_name_H-M   'P 1'
#
loop_
_entity.id
_entity.type
_entity.pdbx_description
1 polymer ?
#
loop_
_entity_poly.entity_id
_entity_poly.type
_entity_poly.pdbx_seq_one_letter_code
_entity_poly.pdbx_strand_id
1 'polypeptide(L)'
;MKAAVPLLFIVCRVLTLDHGFDKTHNCRPQCSQGLQCRDKLHSSFAPCTRRPKLLNSTIVHGVSVTTVMECEGKQRCSLRLKVTSSVQINEHLQGVSVCVMTAGMLERCREVHFHRKSRDRLTGQQVEVQNGCFEVGPGQDVHVTLKTVPNYCDVAWSQRYHVQGCHSGDLRNNLPECITGKISYTVDTDRRELSVRISDMLEDRNYHLRLCHLWNACAGTGAYTQFKKEEPLKEATLSYSRALPCLCIEGWSAMVDALRVQACPFRNRTEELWAGVTFDPEEEALSWEQACPVEVVTTLCRREGENTCLDLVNSSRTPLMRKVRYTRVDPNPKLCMKFTTEAGSWIKCPFEDRNFQAWDLTLGSGAGWRQAIVTAQIRAQLSLRLCQNSEPSNCDDIISIPTEKHGSVAVNLTMDMCASNTCILMQRTDVQFSIPVLRCDIRCSDGRRLEDIGDRWDVEAMLVLAVGCLALVMAAVFIGNLVLSVYHRRQIGVQLFQKDTAQTKSTLA
;
A
#
# COMPACT_ATOMS: atom_id res chain seq x y z
N MET A 1 44.46 36.34 8.76
CA MET A 1 44.99 34.96 8.77
C MET A 1 44.07 34.08 9.61
N LYS A 2 43.08 33.42 8.99
CA LYS A 2 42.36 32.28 9.55
C LYS A 2 42.14 31.32 8.38
N ALA A 3 42.75 30.14 8.49
CA ALA A 3 42.83 29.15 7.44
C ALA A 3 41.46 28.49 7.22
N ALA A 4 41.02 28.46 5.97
CA ALA A 4 39.90 27.64 5.52
C ALA A 4 40.43 26.24 5.20
N VAL A 5 39.92 25.23 5.90
CA VAL A 5 40.15 23.81 5.60
C VAL A 5 39.02 23.36 4.69
N PRO A 6 39.27 22.95 3.43
CA PRO A 6 38.23 22.36 2.60
C PRO A 6 38.09 20.88 2.97
N LEU A 7 36.92 20.48 3.45
CA LEU A 7 36.52 19.07 3.54
C LEU A 7 36.40 18.52 2.12
N LEU A 8 37.36 17.69 1.72
CA LEU A 8 37.31 16.90 0.50
C LEU A 8 36.33 15.73 0.73
N PHE A 9 35.08 15.89 0.27
CA PHE A 9 34.14 14.78 0.18
C PHE A 9 34.63 13.81 -0.91
N ILE A 10 35.30 12.74 -0.48
CA ILE A 10 35.61 11.59 -1.33
C ILE A 10 34.28 10.86 -1.58
N VAL A 11 33.65 11.18 -2.71
CA VAL A 11 32.55 10.37 -3.26
C VAL A 11 33.16 9.04 -3.69
N CYS A 12 33.05 8.04 -2.82
CA CYS A 12 33.35 6.66 -3.16
C CYS A 12 32.31 6.19 -4.18
N ARG A 13 32.59 6.39 -5.48
CA ARG A 13 31.84 5.73 -6.55
C ARG A 13 32.09 4.24 -6.42
N VAL A 14 31.14 3.53 -5.84
CA VAL A 14 31.01 2.08 -6.04
C VAL A 14 30.73 1.91 -7.54
N LEU A 15 31.79 1.65 -8.31
CA LEU A 15 31.69 1.07 -9.63
C LEU A 15 31.11 -0.32 -9.42
N THR A 16 29.78 -0.43 -9.49
CA THR A 16 29.15 -1.70 -9.81
C THR A 16 29.70 -2.09 -11.19
N LEU A 17 30.62 -3.05 -11.21
CA LEU A 17 30.99 -3.75 -12.44
C LEU A 17 29.72 -4.42 -12.94
N ASP A 18 28.99 -3.72 -13.80
CA ASP A 18 27.91 -4.31 -14.59
C ASP A 18 28.60 -5.31 -15.51
N HIS A 19 28.61 -6.59 -15.10
CA HIS A 19 29.04 -7.68 -15.97
C HIS A 19 27.97 -7.80 -17.06
N GLY A 20 28.12 -6.97 -18.10
CA GLY A 20 27.31 -7.08 -19.32
C GLY A 20 27.40 -8.52 -19.82
N PHE A 21 26.26 -9.09 -20.23
CA PHE A 21 26.27 -10.44 -20.77
C PHE A 21 27.03 -10.45 -22.09
N ASP A 22 27.80 -11.52 -22.29
CA ASP A 22 28.46 -11.75 -23.56
C ASP A 22 27.40 -12.02 -24.64
N LYS A 23 27.25 -11.06 -25.56
CA LYS A 23 26.31 -11.15 -26.69
C LYS A 23 27.00 -11.89 -27.81
N THR A 24 26.47 -13.06 -28.15
CA THR A 24 27.03 -13.91 -29.20
C THR A 24 26.11 -13.92 -30.42
N HIS A 25 26.65 -13.64 -31.61
CA HIS A 25 25.90 -13.67 -32.87
C HIS A 25 25.66 -15.09 -33.43
N ASN A 26 26.37 -16.11 -32.92
CA ASN A 26 26.13 -17.50 -33.28
C ASN A 26 26.83 -18.48 -32.32
N CYS A 27 26.09 -19.41 -31.72
CA CYS A 27 26.66 -20.45 -30.83
C CYS A 27 27.22 -21.64 -31.64
N ARG A 28 28.18 -21.39 -32.54
CA ARG A 28 28.88 -22.45 -33.30
C ARG A 28 29.96 -23.13 -32.45
N PRO A 29 30.25 -24.44 -32.67
CA PRO A 29 31.38 -25.08 -32.01
C PRO A 29 32.68 -24.41 -32.44
N GLN A 30 33.57 -24.18 -31.48
CA GLN A 30 34.89 -23.60 -31.75
C GLN A 30 35.96 -24.50 -31.14
N CYS A 31 37.00 -24.75 -31.92
CA CYS A 31 38.14 -25.57 -31.52
C CYS A 31 39.42 -24.78 -31.78
N SER A 32 40.31 -24.72 -30.80
CA SER A 32 41.53 -23.92 -30.87
C SER A 32 42.71 -24.69 -31.52
N GLN A 33 43.86 -24.01 -31.66
CA GLN A 33 45.12 -24.56 -32.22
C GLN A 33 44.99 -25.23 -33.61
N GLY A 34 44.02 -24.78 -34.42
CA GLY A 34 43.81 -25.31 -35.77
C GLY A 34 43.21 -26.72 -35.82
N LEU A 35 42.61 -27.17 -34.72
CA LEU A 35 41.78 -28.38 -34.71
C LEU A 35 40.51 -28.12 -35.53
N GLN A 36 40.33 -28.88 -36.61
CA GLN A 36 39.09 -28.79 -37.39
C GLN A 36 38.03 -29.68 -36.73
N CYS A 37 36.89 -29.08 -36.39
CA CYS A 37 35.79 -29.79 -35.77
C CYS A 37 34.45 -29.50 -36.44
N ARG A 38 33.50 -30.43 -36.31
CA ARG A 38 32.13 -30.32 -36.82
C ARG A 38 31.14 -30.73 -35.75
N ASP A 39 30.06 -29.98 -35.64
CA ASP A 39 28.93 -30.37 -34.81
C ASP A 39 28.08 -31.44 -35.50
N LYS A 40 27.55 -32.36 -34.69
CA LYS A 40 26.52 -33.31 -35.08
C LYS A 40 25.49 -33.39 -33.96
N LEU A 41 24.22 -33.25 -34.32
CA LEU A 41 23.13 -33.49 -33.38
C LEU A 41 23.07 -35.00 -33.11
N HIS A 42 23.05 -35.40 -31.82
CA HIS A 42 23.05 -36.81 -31.45
C HIS A 42 22.07 -37.07 -30.30
N SER A 43 21.30 -38.15 -30.44
CA SER A 43 20.40 -38.67 -29.41
C SER A 43 21.16 -39.73 -28.60
N SER A 44 21.64 -39.38 -27.41
CA SER A 44 22.49 -40.27 -26.62
C SER A 44 21.65 -41.29 -25.83
N PHE A 45 21.36 -42.44 -26.45
CA PHE A 45 20.89 -43.65 -25.75
C PHE A 45 21.94 -44.78 -25.77
N ALA A 46 23.13 -44.52 -26.32
CA ALA A 46 24.14 -45.54 -26.48
C ALA A 46 24.81 -45.86 -25.12
N PRO A 47 24.89 -47.15 -24.73
CA PRO A 47 25.62 -47.56 -23.54
C PRO A 47 27.09 -47.17 -23.68
N CYS A 48 27.73 -46.86 -22.55
CA CYS A 48 29.13 -46.48 -22.55
C CYS A 48 30.04 -47.65 -22.93
N THR A 49 31.12 -47.36 -23.63
CA THR A 49 32.11 -48.33 -24.10
C THR A 49 33.25 -48.45 -23.09
N ARG A 50 33.87 -49.64 -22.99
CA ARG A 50 35.09 -49.80 -22.18
C ARG A 50 36.23 -48.95 -22.75
N ARG A 51 36.92 -48.26 -21.85
CA ARG A 51 38.06 -47.38 -22.16
C ARG A 51 39.30 -48.19 -22.59
N PRO A 52 40.03 -47.78 -23.64
CA PRO A 52 41.34 -48.36 -23.98
C PRO A 52 42.36 -48.17 -22.84
N LYS A 53 43.24 -49.13 -22.60
CA LYS A 53 44.26 -49.06 -21.52
C LYS A 53 45.22 -47.87 -21.64
N LEU A 54 45.46 -47.36 -22.86
CA LEU A 54 46.31 -46.19 -23.12
C LEU A 54 45.61 -44.84 -22.89
N LEU A 55 44.30 -44.83 -22.63
CA LEU A 55 43.54 -43.60 -22.44
C LEU A 55 43.55 -43.22 -20.94
N ASN A 56 44.02 -42.02 -20.62
CA ASN A 56 44.04 -41.54 -19.23
C ASN A 56 42.61 -41.28 -18.70
N SER A 57 42.40 -41.25 -17.38
CA SER A 57 41.02 -41.04 -16.84
C SER A 57 40.62 -39.57 -16.88
N THR A 58 41.60 -38.68 -16.85
CA THR A 58 41.42 -37.24 -16.89
C THR A 58 41.84 -36.72 -18.26
N ILE A 59 40.97 -36.86 -19.26
CA ILE A 59 41.20 -36.33 -20.63
C ILE A 59 40.61 -34.93 -20.78
N VAL A 60 39.62 -34.64 -19.94
CA VAL A 60 38.84 -33.40 -19.94
C VAL A 60 39.19 -32.64 -18.68
N HIS A 61 39.62 -31.39 -18.84
CA HIS A 61 40.07 -30.49 -17.78
C HIS A 61 39.44 -29.10 -17.95
N GLY A 62 39.46 -28.31 -16.88
CA GLY A 62 39.12 -26.88 -16.93
C GLY A 62 37.74 -26.61 -17.53
N VAL A 63 36.74 -27.42 -17.20
CA VAL A 63 35.40 -27.25 -17.73
C VAL A 63 34.75 -26.02 -17.11
N SER A 64 34.30 -25.10 -17.93
CA SER A 64 33.55 -23.91 -17.52
C SER A 64 32.20 -23.89 -18.21
N VAL A 65 31.15 -23.64 -17.43
CA VAL A 65 29.77 -23.53 -17.92
C VAL A 65 29.32 -22.10 -17.69
N THR A 66 28.95 -21.41 -18.77
CA THR A 66 28.45 -20.05 -18.73
C THR A 66 27.19 -19.91 -19.57
N THR A 67 26.50 -18.79 -19.39
CA THR A 67 25.33 -18.43 -20.18
C THR A 67 25.66 -17.24 -21.05
N VAL A 68 25.23 -17.29 -22.30
CA VAL A 68 25.40 -16.22 -23.28
C VAL A 68 24.04 -15.86 -23.85
N MET A 69 23.87 -14.61 -24.27
CA MET A 69 22.67 -14.18 -24.96
C MET A 69 22.88 -14.24 -26.47
N GLU A 70 21.96 -14.91 -27.15
CA GLU A 70 21.87 -14.92 -28.62
C GLU A 70 20.66 -14.07 -29.02
N CYS A 71 20.91 -13.01 -29.80
CA CYS A 71 19.91 -12.00 -30.12
C CYS A 71 19.69 -11.92 -31.62
N GLU A 72 18.44 -12.11 -32.05
CA GLU A 72 18.02 -11.90 -33.44
C GLU A 72 17.64 -10.44 -33.71
N GLY A 73 17.38 -9.68 -32.65
CA GLY A 73 17.04 -8.27 -32.71
C GLY A 73 16.84 -7.68 -31.31
N LYS A 74 16.36 -6.44 -31.27
CA LYS A 74 15.99 -5.77 -30.01
C LYS A 74 14.87 -6.56 -29.30
N GLN A 75 15.00 -6.78 -28.00
CA GLN A 75 14.04 -7.55 -27.18
C GLN A 75 13.78 -8.99 -27.66
N ARG A 76 14.61 -9.53 -28.56
CA ARG A 76 14.46 -10.86 -29.16
C ARG A 76 15.73 -11.67 -28.95
N CYS A 77 16.10 -11.80 -27.69
CA CYS A 77 17.22 -12.64 -27.27
C CYS A 77 16.71 -13.94 -26.66
N SER A 78 17.57 -14.95 -26.66
CA SER A 78 17.39 -16.21 -25.94
C SER A 78 18.67 -16.52 -25.16
N LEU A 79 18.53 -17.22 -24.03
CA LEU A 79 19.67 -17.66 -23.25
C LEU A 79 20.16 -19.01 -23.76
N ARG A 80 21.47 -19.08 -24.01
CA ARG A 80 22.16 -20.28 -24.48
C ARG A 80 23.25 -20.66 -23.48
N LEU A 81 23.37 -21.95 -23.17
CA LEU A 81 24.50 -22.48 -22.43
C LEU A 81 25.73 -22.60 -23.32
N LYS A 82 26.85 -22.05 -22.87
CA LYS A 82 28.19 -22.20 -23.47
C LYS A 82 29.05 -23.02 -22.51
N VAL A 83 29.61 -24.13 -23.00
CA VAL A 83 30.53 -24.98 -22.24
C VAL A 83 31.89 -24.95 -22.91
N THR A 84 32.91 -24.50 -22.19
CA THR A 84 34.29 -24.58 -22.63
C THR A 84 35.00 -25.67 -21.85
N SER A 85 35.86 -26.42 -22.52
CA SER A 85 36.62 -27.50 -21.91
C SER A 85 37.98 -27.62 -22.55
N SER A 86 38.99 -27.93 -21.75
CA SER A 86 40.30 -28.33 -22.24
C SER A 86 40.35 -29.84 -22.42
N VAL A 87 40.73 -30.29 -23.61
CA VAL A 87 40.72 -31.71 -23.99
C VAL A 87 42.13 -32.11 -24.44
N GLN A 88 42.66 -33.19 -23.86
CA GLN A 88 43.91 -33.77 -24.33
C GLN A 88 43.65 -34.69 -25.54
N ILE A 89 44.24 -34.36 -26.69
CA ILE A 89 43.98 -35.08 -27.94
C ILE A 89 44.69 -36.44 -27.94
N ASN A 90 43.94 -37.48 -28.33
CA ASN A 90 44.40 -38.86 -28.42
C ASN A 90 43.83 -39.51 -29.69
N GLU A 91 44.53 -40.50 -30.25
CA GLU A 91 44.12 -41.25 -31.44
C GLU A 91 42.75 -41.94 -31.30
N HIS A 92 42.38 -42.35 -30.08
CA HIS A 92 41.11 -43.00 -29.79
C HIS A 92 39.97 -42.01 -29.48
N LEU A 93 40.28 -40.73 -29.30
CA LEU A 93 39.28 -39.69 -29.03
C LEU A 93 38.80 -39.09 -30.35
N GLN A 94 37.55 -39.35 -30.72
CA GLN A 94 36.94 -38.84 -31.95
C GLN A 94 36.24 -37.50 -31.76
N GLY A 95 35.95 -37.11 -30.51
CA GLY A 95 35.23 -35.90 -30.21
C GLY A 95 34.81 -35.81 -28.75
N VAL A 96 33.96 -34.82 -28.47
CA VAL A 96 33.31 -34.63 -27.16
C VAL A 96 31.81 -34.36 -27.34
N SER A 97 31.01 -34.75 -26.35
CA SER A 97 29.56 -34.60 -26.34
C SER A 97 29.14 -33.84 -25.10
N VAL A 98 28.41 -32.73 -25.27
CA VAL A 98 27.78 -32.02 -24.15
C VAL A 98 26.31 -32.42 -24.12
N CYS A 99 25.84 -32.85 -22.96
CA CYS A 99 24.47 -33.21 -22.70
C CYS A 99 23.89 -32.31 -21.60
N VAL A 100 22.64 -31.90 -21.78
CA VAL A 100 21.90 -31.07 -20.83
C VAL A 100 20.60 -31.77 -20.47
N MET A 101 20.35 -31.89 -19.17
CA MET A 101 19.13 -32.47 -18.62
C MET A 101 18.46 -31.49 -17.67
N THR A 102 17.14 -31.36 -17.79
CA THR A 102 16.28 -30.58 -16.91
C THR A 102 15.25 -31.52 -16.31
N ALA A 103 14.81 -31.26 -15.07
CA ALA A 103 13.74 -32.02 -14.45
C ALA A 103 12.51 -32.10 -15.38
N GLY A 104 12.01 -33.31 -15.62
CA GLY A 104 10.83 -33.54 -16.47
C GLY A 104 11.07 -33.51 -17.98
N MET A 105 12.30 -33.27 -18.46
CA MET A 105 12.64 -33.29 -19.89
C MET A 105 13.68 -34.36 -20.23
N LEU A 106 13.66 -34.85 -21.47
CA LEU A 106 14.68 -35.78 -21.99
C LEU A 106 16.04 -35.10 -22.08
N GLU A 107 17.12 -35.87 -21.84
CA GLU A 107 18.50 -35.42 -22.02
C GLU A 107 18.74 -35.02 -23.49
N ARG A 108 19.23 -33.80 -23.72
CA ARG A 108 19.58 -33.29 -25.05
C ARG A 108 21.09 -33.24 -25.18
N CYS A 109 21.66 -33.86 -26.23
CA CYS A 109 23.11 -33.90 -26.44
C CYS A 109 23.53 -33.27 -27.78
N ARG A 110 24.72 -32.68 -27.80
CA ARG A 110 25.38 -32.15 -28.99
C ARG A 110 26.83 -32.63 -29.02
N GLU A 111 27.20 -33.30 -30.10
CA GLU A 111 28.53 -33.83 -30.30
C GLU A 111 29.36 -32.90 -31.18
N VAL A 112 30.64 -32.76 -30.83
CA VAL A 112 31.66 -32.11 -31.64
C VAL A 112 32.69 -33.15 -32.01
N HIS A 113 32.74 -33.47 -33.31
CA HIS A 113 33.65 -34.46 -33.89
C HIS A 113 34.93 -33.78 -34.38
N PHE A 114 36.06 -34.39 -34.10
CA PHE A 114 37.39 -33.94 -34.51
C PHE A 114 37.77 -34.55 -35.85
N HIS A 115 38.20 -33.73 -36.79
CA HIS A 115 38.64 -34.22 -38.09
C HIS A 115 39.95 -35.00 -37.95
N ARG A 116 40.00 -36.20 -38.55
CA ARG A 116 41.12 -37.15 -38.39
C ARG A 116 42.49 -36.52 -38.67
N LYS A 117 42.64 -35.82 -39.80
CA LYS A 117 43.92 -35.19 -40.18
C LYS A 117 44.44 -34.18 -39.14
N SER A 118 43.56 -33.36 -38.56
CA SER A 118 43.98 -32.37 -37.55
C SER A 118 44.19 -33.01 -36.19
N ARG A 119 43.42 -34.04 -35.86
CA ARG A 119 43.57 -34.81 -34.63
C ARG A 119 44.92 -35.52 -34.58
N ASP A 120 45.28 -36.25 -35.65
CA ASP A 120 46.51 -37.03 -35.69
C ASP A 120 47.76 -36.12 -35.55
N ARG A 121 47.69 -34.89 -36.08
CA ARG A 121 48.74 -33.85 -35.93
C ARG A 121 48.88 -33.29 -34.51
N LEU A 122 47.78 -33.25 -33.76
CA LEU A 122 47.70 -32.62 -32.43
C LEU A 122 47.74 -33.65 -31.29
N THR A 123 47.99 -34.93 -31.58
CA THR A 123 48.07 -36.01 -30.60
C THR A 123 49.02 -35.66 -29.45
N GLY A 124 48.56 -35.80 -28.21
CA GLY A 124 49.29 -35.46 -26.99
C GLY A 124 49.16 -34.00 -26.55
N GLN A 125 48.70 -33.10 -27.41
CA GLN A 125 48.49 -31.68 -27.08
C GLN A 125 47.13 -31.47 -26.38
N GLN A 126 47.06 -30.41 -25.57
CA GLN A 126 45.84 -29.94 -24.95
C GLN A 126 45.23 -28.82 -25.79
N VAL A 127 43.95 -28.97 -26.14
CA VAL A 127 43.21 -28.00 -26.95
C VAL A 127 41.92 -27.60 -26.27
N GLU A 128 41.50 -26.36 -26.47
CA GLU A 128 40.22 -25.88 -25.98
C GLU A 128 39.12 -26.19 -26.99
N VAL A 129 38.02 -26.73 -26.47
CA VAL A 129 36.82 -27.06 -27.22
C VAL A 129 35.66 -26.35 -26.56
N GLN A 130 35.06 -25.42 -27.31
CA GLN A 130 33.83 -24.75 -26.96
C GLN A 130 32.66 -25.47 -27.65
N ASN A 131 31.73 -25.95 -26.84
CA ASN A 131 30.49 -26.58 -27.28
C ASN A 131 29.36 -26.19 -26.31
N GLY A 132 28.13 -26.12 -26.78
CA GLY A 132 27.04 -25.61 -25.97
C GLY A 132 26.28 -24.56 -26.74
N CYS A 133 25.09 -24.96 -27.14
CA CYS A 133 24.09 -24.12 -27.79
C CYS A 133 22.72 -24.68 -27.37
N PHE A 134 22.58 -24.93 -26.07
CA PHE A 134 21.33 -25.40 -25.50
C PHE A 134 20.55 -24.20 -25.04
N GLU A 135 19.35 -24.05 -25.57
CA GLU A 135 18.39 -23.09 -25.03
C GLU A 135 18.04 -23.45 -23.60
N VAL A 136 18.07 -22.43 -22.74
CA VAL A 136 17.71 -22.50 -21.33
C VAL A 136 16.91 -21.25 -20.95
N GLY A 137 16.00 -21.40 -20.00
CA GLY A 137 15.22 -20.31 -19.44
C GLY A 137 15.90 -19.66 -18.23
N PRO A 138 15.56 -18.41 -17.90
CA PRO A 138 16.09 -17.71 -16.72
C PRO A 138 15.65 -18.42 -15.43
N GLY A 139 16.56 -18.55 -14.46
CA GLY A 139 16.29 -19.21 -13.17
C GLY A 139 16.15 -20.74 -13.24
N GLN A 140 16.38 -21.35 -14.41
CA GLN A 140 16.27 -22.79 -14.60
C GLN A 140 17.48 -23.54 -14.00
N ASP A 141 17.21 -24.65 -13.32
CA ASP A 141 18.24 -25.60 -12.90
C ASP A 141 18.48 -26.66 -13.98
N VAL A 142 19.74 -26.79 -14.39
CA VAL A 142 20.15 -27.76 -15.41
C VAL A 142 21.30 -28.62 -14.93
N HIS A 143 21.30 -29.88 -15.34
CA HIS A 143 22.42 -30.79 -15.15
C HIS A 143 23.18 -30.92 -16.46
N VAL A 144 24.44 -30.46 -16.45
CA VAL A 144 25.31 -30.49 -17.64
C VAL A 144 26.28 -31.64 -17.49
N THR A 145 26.37 -32.49 -18.50
CA THR A 145 27.29 -33.62 -18.55
C THR A 145 28.13 -33.55 -19.81
N LEU A 146 29.44 -33.63 -19.67
CA LEU A 146 30.41 -33.67 -20.76
C LEU A 146 30.96 -35.10 -20.86
N LYS A 147 30.74 -35.73 -22.02
CA LYS A 147 31.14 -37.11 -22.34
C LYS A 147 32.15 -37.09 -23.50
N THR A 148 32.90 -38.17 -23.65
CA THR A 148 33.79 -38.38 -24.81
C THR A 148 33.02 -38.98 -26.00
N VAL A 149 33.58 -38.87 -27.21
CA VAL A 149 33.06 -39.57 -28.40
C VAL A 149 34.17 -40.52 -28.91
N PRO A 150 33.96 -41.85 -28.89
CA PRO A 150 32.81 -42.57 -28.32
C PRO A 150 32.74 -42.43 -26.78
N ASN A 151 31.55 -42.65 -26.20
CA ASN A 151 31.28 -42.45 -24.77
C ASN A 151 31.99 -43.51 -23.91
N TYR A 152 33.09 -43.16 -23.25
CA TYR A 152 33.80 -44.06 -22.32
C TYR A 152 33.26 -43.97 -20.88
N CYS A 153 32.99 -45.12 -20.25
CA CYS A 153 32.25 -45.22 -18.97
C CYS A 153 32.83 -44.40 -17.78
N ASP A 154 34.14 -44.20 -17.74
CA ASP A 154 34.83 -43.54 -16.62
C ASP A 154 35.42 -42.17 -17.02
N VAL A 155 35.01 -41.63 -18.16
CA VAL A 155 35.51 -40.37 -18.71
C VAL A 155 34.33 -39.44 -19.01
N ALA A 156 33.65 -39.05 -17.94
CA ALA A 156 32.56 -38.08 -17.97
C ALA A 156 32.73 -37.07 -16.83
N TRP A 157 32.38 -35.82 -17.14
CA TRP A 157 32.30 -34.74 -16.16
C TRP A 157 30.84 -34.31 -16.05
N SER A 158 30.36 -34.02 -14.84
CA SER A 158 29.00 -33.53 -14.64
C SER A 158 28.92 -32.47 -13.56
N GLN A 159 28.05 -31.48 -13.74
CA GLN A 159 27.80 -30.42 -12.78
C GLN A 159 26.35 -29.94 -12.86
N ARG A 160 25.79 -29.54 -11.72
CA ARG A 160 24.54 -28.76 -11.67
C ARG A 160 24.85 -27.28 -11.89
N TYR A 161 24.13 -26.65 -12.79
CA TYR A 161 24.27 -25.25 -13.12
C TYR A 161 22.92 -24.54 -12.98
N HIS A 162 22.90 -23.44 -12.24
CA HIS A 162 21.73 -22.59 -12.07
C HIS A 162 21.81 -21.41 -13.04
N VAL A 163 20.83 -21.28 -13.92
CA VAL A 163 20.77 -20.18 -14.89
C VAL A 163 20.34 -18.91 -14.17
N GLN A 164 20.99 -17.78 -14.48
CA GLN A 164 20.66 -16.51 -13.84
C GLN A 164 19.19 -16.11 -14.09
N GLY A 165 18.50 -15.67 -13.03
CA GLY A 165 17.12 -15.18 -13.12
C GLY A 165 17.02 -13.75 -13.69
N CYS A 166 15.79 -13.27 -13.87
CA CYS A 166 15.47 -11.94 -14.40
C CYS A 166 15.78 -10.77 -13.43
N HIS A 167 16.90 -10.80 -12.72
CA HIS A 167 17.31 -9.74 -11.79
C HIS A 167 18.24 -8.72 -12.45
N SER A 168 19.04 -9.13 -13.44
CA SER A 168 19.97 -8.25 -14.13
C SER A 168 19.24 -7.31 -15.10
N GLY A 169 19.73 -6.06 -15.19
CA GLY A 169 19.19 -5.06 -16.11
C GLY A 169 19.30 -5.50 -17.57
N ASP A 170 20.39 -6.16 -17.94
CA ASP A 170 20.62 -6.62 -19.31
C ASP A 170 19.59 -7.69 -19.73
N LEU A 171 19.26 -8.67 -18.88
CA LEU A 171 18.21 -9.65 -19.17
C LEU A 171 16.82 -8.98 -19.25
N ARG A 172 16.50 -8.07 -18.33
CA ARG A 172 15.23 -7.34 -18.31
C ARG A 172 14.98 -6.46 -19.52
N ASN A 173 16.02 -6.12 -20.28
CA ASN A 173 15.91 -5.28 -21.47
C ASN A 173 15.92 -6.09 -22.78
N ASN A 174 16.42 -7.33 -22.75
CA ASN A 174 16.72 -8.09 -23.98
C ASN A 174 15.97 -9.42 -24.08
N LEU A 175 15.65 -10.08 -22.95
CA LEU A 175 15.00 -11.39 -22.93
C LEU A 175 13.47 -11.23 -22.83
N PRO A 176 12.67 -11.74 -23.79
CA PRO A 176 11.22 -11.57 -23.78
C PRO A 176 10.53 -11.97 -22.47
N GLU A 177 10.93 -13.10 -21.90
CA GLU A 177 10.38 -13.64 -20.65
C GLU A 177 10.70 -12.76 -19.42
N CYS A 178 11.75 -11.94 -19.49
CA CYS A 178 12.13 -11.00 -18.42
C CYS A 178 11.56 -9.58 -18.62
N ILE A 179 11.06 -9.24 -19.81
CA ILE A 179 10.58 -7.89 -20.12
C ILE A 179 9.14 -7.73 -19.61
N THR A 180 9.00 -7.04 -18.48
CA THR A 180 7.69 -6.78 -17.85
C THR A 180 7.08 -5.44 -18.25
N GLY A 181 7.86 -4.54 -18.87
CA GLY A 181 7.52 -3.12 -18.94
C GLY A 181 7.75 -2.38 -17.62
N LYS A 182 7.68 -1.05 -17.68
CA LYS A 182 7.77 -0.14 -16.55
C LYS A 182 6.47 0.63 -16.42
N ILE A 183 5.97 0.71 -15.19
CA ILE A 183 4.76 1.44 -14.85
C ILE A 183 5.18 2.82 -14.34
N SER A 184 4.69 3.87 -15.00
CA SER A 184 4.70 5.24 -14.50
C SER A 184 3.26 5.67 -14.25
N TYR A 185 3.00 6.44 -13.20
CA TYR A 185 1.64 6.80 -12.83
C TYR A 185 1.56 8.18 -12.18
N THR A 186 0.39 8.80 -12.29
CA THR A 186 -0.02 9.98 -11.54
C THR A 186 -1.36 9.70 -10.86
N VAL A 187 -1.58 10.33 -9.71
CA VAL A 187 -2.76 10.14 -8.87
C VAL A 187 -3.60 11.41 -8.91
N ASP A 188 -4.86 11.31 -9.33
CA ASP A 188 -5.87 12.35 -9.15
C ASP A 188 -6.79 11.94 -8.00
N THR A 189 -6.60 12.58 -6.85
CA THR A 189 -7.36 12.26 -5.63
C THR A 189 -8.80 12.75 -5.68
N ASP A 190 -9.07 13.83 -6.41
CA ASP A 190 -10.38 14.47 -6.45
C ASP A 190 -11.34 13.65 -7.32
N ARG A 191 -10.83 13.17 -8.47
CA ARG A 191 -11.58 12.29 -9.37
C ARG A 191 -11.49 10.82 -9.00
N ARG A 192 -10.58 10.46 -8.09
CA ARG A 192 -10.24 9.07 -7.71
C ARG A 192 -9.80 8.25 -8.92
N GLU A 193 -8.82 8.80 -9.64
CA GLU A 193 -8.32 8.22 -10.88
C GLU A 193 -6.80 8.05 -10.84
N LEU A 194 -6.32 6.99 -11.48
CA LEU A 194 -4.90 6.73 -11.73
C LEU A 194 -4.64 6.86 -13.22
N SER A 195 -3.85 7.87 -13.62
CA SER A 195 -3.35 7.93 -14.99
C SER A 195 -2.05 7.15 -15.05
N VAL A 196 -2.03 6.11 -15.86
CA VAL A 196 -0.96 5.12 -15.90
C VAL A 196 -0.38 5.08 -17.30
N ARG A 197 0.94 5.21 -17.41
CA ARG A 197 1.69 5.09 -18.65
C ARG A 197 2.69 3.94 -18.55
N ILE A 198 2.71 3.12 -19.59
CA ILE A 198 3.59 1.95 -19.72
C ILE A 198 4.72 2.26 -20.70
N SER A 199 5.94 1.94 -20.31
CA SER A 199 7.12 2.00 -21.18
C SER A 199 7.90 0.69 -21.14
N ASP A 200 8.89 0.52 -22.02
CA ASP A 200 9.82 -0.61 -22.03
C ASP A 200 9.15 -2.01 -22.05
N MET A 201 7.93 -2.10 -22.59
CA MET A 201 7.23 -3.38 -22.80
C MET A 201 7.68 -4.05 -24.11
N LEU A 202 7.25 -5.28 -24.34
CA LEU A 202 7.47 -5.99 -25.60
C LEU A 202 6.76 -5.33 -26.77
N GLU A 203 7.51 -4.90 -27.77
CA GLU A 203 6.99 -4.16 -28.93
C GLU A 203 6.01 -4.98 -29.80
N ASP A 204 6.15 -6.31 -29.80
CA ASP A 204 5.34 -7.20 -30.65
C ASP A 204 4.17 -7.87 -29.93
N ARG A 205 3.88 -7.46 -28.68
CA ARG A 205 2.81 -8.03 -27.85
C ARG A 205 1.83 -6.97 -27.38
N ASN A 206 0.60 -7.41 -27.17
CA ASN A 206 -0.37 -6.62 -26.41
C ASN A 206 0.04 -6.57 -24.93
N TYR A 207 -0.46 -5.60 -24.19
CA TYR A 207 -0.14 -5.43 -22.78
C TYR A 207 -1.41 -5.28 -21.95
N HIS A 208 -1.51 -6.09 -20.90
CA HIS A 208 -2.61 -6.08 -19.97
C HIS A 208 -2.28 -5.17 -18.80
N LEU A 209 -3.26 -4.40 -18.33
CA LEU A 209 -3.14 -3.51 -17.19
C LEU A 209 -4.41 -3.61 -16.35
N ARG A 210 -4.27 -3.70 -15.02
CA ARG A 210 -5.41 -3.71 -14.10
C ARG A 210 -5.11 -3.06 -12.77
N LEU A 211 -6.17 -2.70 -12.05
CA LEU A 211 -6.08 -2.44 -10.62
C LEU A 211 -6.45 -3.69 -9.82
N CYS A 212 -5.72 -3.95 -8.74
CA CYS A 212 -5.96 -5.07 -7.85
C CYS A 212 -5.68 -4.73 -6.38
N HIS A 213 -6.19 -5.55 -5.49
CA HIS A 213 -5.81 -5.55 -4.08
C HIS A 213 -4.72 -6.61 -3.87
N LEU A 214 -3.53 -6.15 -3.49
CA LEU A 214 -2.37 -6.99 -3.23
C LEU A 214 -2.43 -7.55 -1.82
N TRP A 215 -2.67 -8.86 -1.73
CA TRP A 215 -2.55 -9.64 -0.50
C TRP A 215 -1.40 -10.64 -0.66
N ASN A 216 -1.69 -11.95 -0.65
CA ASN A 216 -0.74 -12.98 -1.09
C ASN A 216 -0.62 -13.02 -2.63
N ALA A 217 -1.71 -12.67 -3.30
CA ALA A 217 -1.81 -12.53 -4.74
C ALA A 217 -2.67 -11.29 -5.05
N CYS A 218 -2.52 -10.78 -6.27
CA CYS A 218 -3.22 -9.60 -6.76
C CYS A 218 -4.65 -9.97 -7.20
N ALA A 219 -5.63 -9.65 -6.34
CA ALA A 219 -7.06 -9.89 -6.59
C ALA A 219 -7.68 -8.71 -7.35
N GLY A 220 -8.24 -8.96 -8.53
CA GLY A 220 -8.71 -7.90 -9.42
C GLY A 220 -9.87 -7.09 -8.83
N THR A 221 -9.83 -5.77 -9.05
CA THR A 221 -10.92 -4.84 -8.67
C THR A 221 -12.05 -4.76 -9.72
N GLY A 222 -11.81 -5.31 -10.91
CA GLY A 222 -12.65 -5.12 -12.09
C GLY A 222 -12.15 -4.03 -13.05
N ALA A 223 -11.36 -3.06 -12.57
CA ALA A 223 -10.74 -2.07 -13.45
C ALA A 223 -9.60 -2.69 -14.25
N TYR A 224 -9.75 -2.72 -15.56
CA TYR A 224 -8.86 -3.40 -16.50
C TYR A 224 -8.83 -2.68 -17.84
N THR A 225 -7.66 -2.68 -18.48
CA THR A 225 -7.49 -2.25 -19.86
C THR A 225 -6.43 -3.10 -20.54
N GLN A 226 -6.44 -3.10 -21.87
CA GLN A 226 -5.44 -3.78 -22.68
C GLN A 226 -4.99 -2.85 -23.79
N PHE A 227 -3.68 -2.62 -23.86
CA PHE A 227 -3.08 -1.89 -24.97
C PHE A 227 -2.76 -2.87 -26.10
N LYS A 228 -3.22 -2.57 -27.31
CA LYS A 228 -2.81 -3.32 -28.50
C LYS A 228 -1.38 -2.94 -28.88
N LYS A 229 -0.60 -3.87 -29.41
CA LYS A 229 0.82 -3.61 -29.78
C LYS A 229 0.98 -2.40 -30.71
N GLU A 230 0.04 -2.18 -31.64
CA GLU A 230 0.09 -1.11 -32.65
C GLU A 230 -0.12 0.30 -32.09
N GLU A 231 -0.67 0.43 -30.88
CA GLU A 231 -0.96 1.74 -30.30
C GLU A 231 0.33 2.51 -29.97
N PRO A 232 0.50 3.76 -30.43
CA PRO A 232 1.74 4.50 -30.19
C PRO A 232 1.88 4.97 -28.73
N LEU A 233 0.76 5.19 -28.04
CA LEU A 233 0.69 5.63 -26.65
C LEU A 233 0.07 4.53 -25.80
N LYS A 234 0.81 4.09 -24.78
CA LYS A 234 0.37 3.08 -23.81
C LYS A 234 -0.05 3.77 -22.52
N GLU A 235 -1.10 4.56 -22.59
CA GLU A 235 -1.58 5.36 -21.46
C GLU A 235 -3.07 5.13 -21.24
N ALA A 236 -3.48 4.95 -19.99
CA ALA A 236 -4.87 4.77 -19.61
C ALA A 236 -5.16 5.37 -18.24
N THR A 237 -6.40 5.79 -18.06
CA THR A 237 -6.92 6.25 -16.78
C THR A 237 -7.79 5.14 -16.17
N LEU A 238 -7.48 4.74 -14.94
CA LEU A 238 -8.23 3.73 -14.20
C LEU A 238 -8.82 4.36 -12.94
N SER A 239 -10.14 4.36 -12.82
CA SER A 239 -10.84 4.85 -11.64
C SER A 239 -10.78 3.84 -10.49
N TYR A 240 -10.70 4.33 -9.26
CA TYR A 240 -10.72 3.52 -8.05
C TYR A 240 -11.78 4.01 -7.07
N SER A 241 -12.37 3.10 -6.29
CA SER A 241 -13.40 3.45 -5.32
C SER A 241 -12.81 4.07 -4.05
N ARG A 242 -11.74 3.44 -3.52
CA ARG A 242 -11.06 3.79 -2.27
C ARG A 242 -9.55 3.66 -2.42
N ALA A 243 -8.81 4.58 -1.83
CA ALA A 243 -7.36 4.65 -1.95
C ALA A 243 -6.66 3.77 -0.90
N LEU A 244 -6.94 2.48 -0.95
CA LEU A 244 -6.46 1.54 0.06
C LEU A 244 -4.95 1.26 -0.07
N PRO A 245 -4.21 1.00 1.02
CA PRO A 245 -2.77 0.69 0.96
C PRO A 245 -2.38 -0.48 0.08
N CYS A 246 -3.25 -1.49 -0.01
CA CYS A 246 -3.04 -2.66 -0.86
C CYS A 246 -3.53 -2.47 -2.30
N LEU A 247 -4.07 -1.30 -2.67
CA LEU A 247 -4.46 -1.04 -4.05
C LEU A 247 -3.20 -0.82 -4.91
N CYS A 248 -3.01 -1.70 -5.88
CA CYS A 248 -1.86 -1.70 -6.77
C CYS A 248 -2.29 -1.76 -8.24
N ILE A 249 -1.44 -1.20 -9.09
CA ILE A 249 -1.47 -1.32 -10.54
C ILE A 249 -0.65 -2.56 -10.88
N GLU A 250 -1.19 -3.46 -11.68
CA GLU A 250 -0.49 -4.65 -12.18
C GLU A 250 -0.50 -4.67 -13.71
N GLY A 251 0.66 -4.89 -14.32
CA GLY A 251 0.84 -4.97 -15.77
C GLY A 251 1.64 -6.19 -16.23
N TRP A 252 1.31 -6.73 -17.40
CA TRP A 252 2.05 -7.84 -18.03
C TRP A 252 1.81 -7.93 -19.54
N SER A 253 2.79 -8.49 -20.26
CA SER A 253 2.69 -8.75 -21.70
C SER A 253 1.74 -9.92 -21.99
N ALA A 254 1.01 -9.87 -23.11
CA ALA A 254 0.09 -10.92 -23.56
C ALA A 254 0.84 -12.15 -24.11
N MET A 255 1.44 -12.92 -23.20
CA MET A 255 2.13 -14.18 -23.46
C MET A 255 1.90 -15.16 -22.30
N VAL A 256 2.14 -16.44 -22.57
CA VAL A 256 2.06 -17.49 -21.55
C VAL A 256 3.15 -17.25 -20.51
N ASP A 257 2.81 -17.44 -19.23
CA ASP A 257 3.71 -17.28 -18.08
C ASP A 257 4.46 -15.94 -18.03
N ALA A 258 3.84 -14.88 -18.57
CA ALA A 258 4.39 -13.53 -18.52
C ALA A 258 4.63 -13.09 -17.07
N LEU A 259 5.85 -12.61 -16.81
CA LEU A 259 6.15 -11.94 -15.55
C LEU A 259 5.30 -10.67 -15.42
N ARG A 260 4.84 -10.43 -14.18
CA ARG A 260 3.99 -9.29 -13.85
C ARG A 260 4.79 -8.24 -13.10
N VAL A 261 4.59 -6.98 -13.43
CA VAL A 261 5.11 -5.84 -12.69
C VAL A 261 3.98 -5.17 -11.91
N GLN A 262 4.27 -4.75 -10.69
CA GLN A 262 3.29 -4.11 -9.81
C GLN A 262 3.83 -2.79 -9.27
N ALA A 263 2.95 -1.81 -9.12
CA ALA A 263 3.23 -0.55 -8.44
C ALA A 263 2.06 -0.22 -7.51
N CYS A 264 2.32 0.16 -6.26
CA CYS A 264 1.29 0.41 -5.24
C CYS A 264 1.32 1.89 -4.81
N PRO A 265 0.52 2.77 -5.45
CA PRO A 265 0.57 4.22 -5.22
C PRO A 265 0.22 4.63 -3.79
N PHE A 266 -0.64 3.86 -3.13
CA PHE A 266 -1.21 4.21 -1.84
C PHE A 266 -0.59 3.46 -0.66
N ARG A 267 0.54 2.75 -0.86
CA ARG A 267 1.14 1.89 0.16
C ARG A 267 1.30 2.56 1.53
N ASN A 268 1.56 3.86 1.54
CA ASN A 268 1.76 4.66 2.75
C ASN A 268 0.52 5.45 3.19
N ARG A 269 -0.63 5.30 2.52
CA ARG A 269 -1.90 5.98 2.83
C ARG A 269 -2.66 5.25 3.93
N THR A 270 -2.18 5.39 5.14
CA THR A 270 -2.69 4.71 6.34
C THR A 270 -3.89 5.39 6.98
N GLU A 271 -4.29 6.58 6.52
CA GLU A 271 -5.60 7.16 6.85
C GLU A 271 -6.68 6.10 6.62
N GLU A 272 -6.66 5.49 5.42
CA GLU A 272 -7.02 4.10 5.03
C GLU A 272 -7.55 3.13 6.11
N LEU A 273 -6.84 3.04 7.21
CA LEU A 273 -7.01 2.01 8.21
C LEU A 273 -8.25 2.26 9.09
N TRP A 274 -8.62 3.50 9.39
CA TRP A 274 -9.75 3.82 10.28
C TRP A 274 -11.17 3.38 9.86
N ALA A 275 -11.43 3.03 8.60
CA ALA A 275 -12.78 2.89 8.05
C ALA A 275 -13.47 1.60 8.50
N GLY A 276 -12.70 0.67 9.08
CA GLY A 276 -13.22 -0.55 9.68
C GLY A 276 -13.42 -0.45 11.19
N VAL A 277 -13.23 0.73 11.80
CA VAL A 277 -13.41 0.91 13.26
C VAL A 277 -14.90 1.02 13.58
N THR A 278 -15.38 0.15 14.46
CA THR A 278 -16.77 0.08 14.89
C THR A 278 -16.85 -0.08 16.41
N PHE A 279 -17.83 0.56 17.02
CA PHE A 279 -18.14 0.38 18.43
C PHE A 279 -19.51 -0.29 18.58
N ASP A 280 -19.56 -1.36 19.36
CA ASP A 280 -20.77 -2.08 19.72
C ASP A 280 -21.19 -1.70 21.16
N PRO A 281 -22.30 -0.96 21.35
CA PRO A 281 -22.76 -0.55 22.67
C PRO A 281 -23.27 -1.68 23.56
N GLU A 282 -23.74 -2.80 23.00
CA GLU A 282 -24.27 -3.92 23.79
C GLU A 282 -23.13 -4.76 24.37
N GLU A 283 -22.11 -4.98 23.55
CA GLU A 283 -20.90 -5.72 23.93
C GLU A 283 -19.83 -4.84 24.58
N GLU A 284 -20.04 -3.52 24.58
CA GLU A 284 -19.08 -2.50 25.00
C GLU A 284 -17.71 -2.71 24.37
N ALA A 285 -17.73 -3.01 23.07
CA ALA A 285 -16.57 -3.48 22.34
C ALA A 285 -16.20 -2.55 21.19
N LEU A 286 -14.97 -2.05 21.23
CA LEU A 286 -14.36 -1.34 20.10
C LEU A 286 -13.63 -2.35 19.23
N SER A 287 -14.00 -2.47 17.96
CA SER A 287 -13.39 -3.41 17.04
C SER A 287 -12.91 -2.71 15.78
N TRP A 288 -11.92 -3.33 15.14
CA TRP A 288 -11.38 -2.87 13.88
C TRP A 288 -11.15 -4.04 12.94
N GLU A 289 -11.63 -3.92 11.71
CA GLU A 289 -11.41 -4.89 10.64
C GLU A 289 -10.56 -4.30 9.51
N GLN A 290 -9.49 -5.01 9.15
CA GLN A 290 -8.57 -4.59 8.10
C GLN A 290 -9.19 -4.73 6.71
N ALA A 291 -9.26 -3.61 5.98
CA ALA A 291 -9.54 -3.63 4.54
C ALA A 291 -8.33 -4.12 3.71
N CYS A 292 -7.11 -4.03 4.26
CA CYS A 292 -5.85 -4.45 3.62
C CYS A 292 -4.90 -5.13 4.62
N PRO A 293 -4.12 -6.13 4.18
CA PRO A 293 -3.12 -6.83 4.99
C PRO A 293 -1.87 -5.96 5.09
N VAL A 294 -1.96 -4.95 5.93
CA VAL A 294 -0.82 -4.13 6.33
C VAL A 294 -0.34 -4.64 7.68
N GLU A 295 0.97 -4.79 7.82
CA GLU A 295 1.59 -5.05 9.12
C GLU A 295 1.41 -3.82 10.01
N VAL A 296 0.61 -3.99 11.06
CA VAL A 296 0.16 -2.88 11.89
C VAL A 296 -0.09 -3.36 13.30
N VAL A 297 0.36 -2.55 14.25
CA VAL A 297 0.03 -2.69 15.67
C VAL A 297 -1.03 -1.66 16.00
N THR A 298 -2.08 -2.09 16.68
CA THR A 298 -3.13 -1.20 17.16
C THR A 298 -2.99 -1.02 18.66
N THR A 299 -3.12 0.21 19.13
CA THR A 299 -3.01 0.55 20.56
C THR A 299 -4.11 1.53 20.92
N LEU A 300 -4.77 1.34 22.07
CA LEU A 300 -5.67 2.36 22.60
C LEU A 300 -4.86 3.40 23.34
N CYS A 301 -5.18 4.67 23.15
CA CYS A 301 -4.44 5.75 23.76
C CYS A 301 -5.38 6.89 24.17
N ARG A 302 -4.92 7.71 25.11
CA ARG A 302 -5.59 8.93 25.55
C ARG A 302 -5.00 10.12 24.82
N ARG A 303 -5.82 10.91 24.15
CA ARG A 303 -5.40 12.16 23.52
C ARG A 303 -5.06 13.22 24.58
N GLU A 304 -3.86 13.79 24.47
CA GLU A 304 -3.43 14.96 25.26
C GLU A 304 -3.29 16.24 24.42
N GLY A 305 -2.96 16.10 23.14
CA GLY A 305 -2.86 17.21 22.19
C GLY A 305 -3.33 16.80 20.79
N GLU A 306 -3.11 17.64 19.79
CA GLU A 306 -3.59 17.39 18.42
C GLU A 306 -2.99 16.10 17.82
N ASN A 307 -1.69 15.86 18.04
CA ASN A 307 -0.95 14.69 17.55
C ASN A 307 -0.29 13.85 18.66
N THR A 308 -0.57 14.15 19.93
CA THR A 308 0.02 13.45 21.08
C THR A 308 -1.01 12.54 21.73
N CYS A 309 -0.67 11.26 21.84
CA CYS A 309 -1.53 10.26 22.46
C CYS A 309 -0.71 9.37 23.38
N LEU A 310 -1.13 9.27 24.64
CA LEU A 310 -0.50 8.42 25.65
C LEU A 310 -1.13 7.03 25.63
N ASP A 311 -0.33 6.01 25.42
CA ASP A 311 -0.82 4.64 25.29
C ASP A 311 -1.41 4.14 26.60
N LEU A 312 -2.58 3.51 26.51
CA LEU A 312 -3.20 2.81 27.64
C LEU A 312 -2.46 1.50 27.88
N VAL A 313 -2.21 1.19 29.14
CA VAL A 313 -1.51 -0.03 29.57
C VAL A 313 -2.25 -1.27 29.04
N ASN A 314 -1.49 -2.25 28.52
CA ASN A 314 -2.00 -3.52 27.98
C ASN A 314 -3.01 -3.41 26.82
N SER A 315 -3.01 -2.28 26.10
CA SER A 315 -3.91 -2.06 24.95
C SER A 315 -3.27 -2.33 23.58
N SER A 316 -1.96 -2.60 23.52
CA SER A 316 -1.31 -2.95 22.25
C SER A 316 -1.72 -4.35 21.80
N ARG A 317 -2.17 -4.46 20.55
CA ARG A 317 -2.64 -5.69 19.91
C ARG A 317 -2.13 -5.76 18.47
N THR A 318 -1.84 -6.97 18.02
CA THR A 318 -1.67 -7.27 16.60
C THR A 318 -2.96 -7.90 16.07
N PRO A 319 -3.38 -7.58 14.83
CA PRO A 319 -4.60 -8.12 14.24
C PRO A 319 -4.54 -9.64 14.06
N LEU A 320 -5.54 -10.34 14.60
CA LEU A 320 -5.72 -11.78 14.40
C LEU A 320 -6.85 -11.98 13.40
N MET A 321 -6.62 -12.79 12.35
CA MET A 321 -7.58 -12.98 11.26
C MET A 321 -8.15 -11.64 10.74
N ARG A 322 -7.29 -10.63 10.57
CA ARG A 322 -7.63 -9.28 10.07
C ARG A 322 -8.45 -8.42 11.02
N LYS A 323 -8.72 -8.87 12.25
CA LYS A 323 -9.56 -8.14 13.21
C LYS A 323 -8.84 -7.91 14.54
N VAL A 324 -9.11 -6.76 15.14
CA VAL A 324 -8.79 -6.49 16.55
C VAL A 324 -10.11 -6.18 17.26
N ARG A 325 -10.23 -6.67 18.50
CA ARG A 325 -11.36 -6.36 19.37
C ARG A 325 -10.86 -6.02 20.76
N TYR A 326 -11.32 -4.88 21.26
CA TYR A 326 -11.18 -4.42 22.64
C TYR A 326 -12.53 -4.52 23.30
N THR A 327 -12.65 -5.33 24.35
CA THR A 327 -13.88 -5.49 25.13
C THR A 327 -13.82 -4.63 26.38
N ARG A 328 -14.99 -4.29 26.96
CA ARG A 328 -15.08 -3.46 28.18
C ARG A 328 -14.36 -2.12 27.96
N VAL A 329 -14.81 -1.40 26.94
CA VAL A 329 -14.31 -0.08 26.55
C VAL A 329 -15.31 0.98 26.97
N ASP A 330 -14.86 2.05 27.62
CA ASP A 330 -15.67 3.23 27.93
C ASP A 330 -15.61 4.24 26.77
N PRO A 331 -16.72 4.49 26.06
CA PRO A 331 -16.80 5.50 25.01
C PRO A 331 -16.50 6.90 25.53
N ASN A 332 -15.36 7.46 25.11
CA ASN A 332 -14.88 8.76 25.57
C ASN A 332 -14.28 9.57 24.41
N PRO A 333 -14.58 10.88 24.27
CA PRO A 333 -14.02 11.71 23.20
C PRO A 333 -12.49 11.79 23.17
N LYS A 334 -11.81 11.54 24.30
CA LYS A 334 -10.35 11.48 24.38
C LYS A 334 -9.79 10.07 24.15
N LEU A 335 -10.63 9.06 24.00
CA LEU A 335 -10.20 7.69 23.70
C LEU A 335 -9.98 7.53 22.21
N CYS A 336 -8.78 7.07 21.86
CA CYS A 336 -8.33 7.01 20.49
C CYS A 336 -7.71 5.66 20.19
N MET A 337 -7.76 5.31 18.91
CA MET A 337 -7.06 4.16 18.37
C MET A 337 -5.84 4.67 17.60
N LYS A 338 -4.67 4.16 17.96
CA LYS A 338 -3.39 4.43 17.31
C LYS A 338 -3.00 3.23 16.45
N PHE A 339 -2.70 3.48 15.18
CA PHE A 339 -2.20 2.51 14.21
C PHE A 339 -0.72 2.78 13.97
N THR A 340 0.14 1.82 14.30
CA THR A 340 1.60 1.93 14.11
C THR A 340 2.05 0.92 13.06
N THR A 341 2.76 1.40 12.04
CA THR A 341 3.36 0.62 10.95
C THR A 341 4.83 1.03 10.78
N GLU A 342 5.58 0.38 9.89
CA GLU A 342 6.95 0.80 9.55
C GLU A 342 7.02 2.25 9.04
N ALA A 343 5.97 2.74 8.39
CA ALA A 343 5.93 4.09 7.81
C ALA A 343 5.62 5.19 8.84
N GLY A 344 5.18 4.84 10.05
CA GLY A 344 4.80 5.82 11.07
C GLY A 344 3.62 5.40 11.95
N SER A 345 3.06 6.37 12.67
CA SER A 345 1.88 6.16 13.53
C SER A 345 0.79 7.18 13.24
N TRP A 346 -0.47 6.73 13.28
CA TRP A 346 -1.65 7.56 13.04
C TRP A 346 -2.68 7.35 14.14
N ILE A 347 -3.32 8.43 14.58
CA ILE A 347 -4.25 8.45 15.70
C ILE A 347 -5.60 8.93 15.19
N LYS A 348 -6.67 8.18 15.51
CA LYS A 348 -8.04 8.64 15.28
C LYS A 348 -8.91 8.31 16.50
N CYS A 349 -9.77 9.24 16.87
CA CYS A 349 -10.61 9.12 18.06
C CYS A 349 -12.06 8.87 17.61
N PRO A 350 -12.59 7.64 17.75
CA PRO A 350 -13.90 7.28 17.21
C PRO A 350 -15.08 8.00 17.87
N PHE A 351 -14.87 8.59 19.06
CA PHE A 351 -15.91 9.27 19.84
C PHE A 351 -15.76 10.80 19.87
N GLU A 352 -14.87 11.37 19.05
CA GLU A 352 -14.57 12.81 19.01
C GLU A 352 -15.80 13.66 18.68
N ASP A 353 -16.60 13.23 17.70
CA ASP A 353 -17.80 13.93 17.23
C ASP A 353 -18.99 13.81 18.19
N ARG A 354 -18.83 13.10 19.32
CA ARG A 354 -19.86 12.87 20.35
C ARG A 354 -21.15 12.21 19.84
N ASN A 355 -21.09 11.52 18.70
CA ASN A 355 -22.21 10.73 18.16
C ASN A 355 -22.72 9.66 19.15
N PHE A 356 -21.86 9.21 20.06
CA PHE A 356 -22.21 8.31 21.14
C PHE A 356 -21.50 8.72 22.43
N GLN A 357 -22.25 8.88 23.52
CA GLN A 357 -21.73 9.11 24.86
C GLN A 357 -22.34 8.08 25.81
N ALA A 358 -21.51 7.26 26.44
CA ALA A 358 -21.98 6.23 27.36
C ALA A 358 -22.63 6.82 28.62
N TRP A 359 -22.11 7.95 29.09
CA TRP A 359 -22.61 8.70 30.22
C TRP A 359 -22.27 10.18 30.06
N ASP A 360 -23.03 11.04 30.72
CA ASP A 360 -22.75 12.47 30.82
C ASP A 360 -23.01 12.97 32.24
N LEU A 361 -22.31 14.04 32.59
CA LEU A 361 -22.44 14.72 33.88
C LEU A 361 -22.97 16.12 33.64
N THR A 362 -24.16 16.36 34.17
CA THR A 362 -24.74 17.70 34.23
C THR A 362 -24.73 18.19 35.68
N LEU A 363 -24.36 19.45 35.88
CA LEU A 363 -24.31 20.06 37.20
C LEU A 363 -25.52 20.98 37.34
N GLY A 364 -26.41 20.66 38.27
CA GLY A 364 -27.57 21.47 38.63
C GLY A 364 -27.34 22.22 39.94
N SER A 365 -27.68 23.51 39.96
CA SER A 365 -27.65 24.36 41.17
C SER A 365 -29.02 25.01 41.40
N GLY A 366 -29.47 25.01 42.65
CA GLY A 366 -30.69 25.68 43.10
C GLY A 366 -30.52 26.27 44.51
N ALA A 367 -31.53 26.99 45.00
CA ALA A 367 -31.51 27.57 46.34
C ALA A 367 -31.43 26.46 47.41
N GLY A 368 -30.24 26.24 47.97
CA GLY A 368 -29.99 25.31 49.08
C GLY A 368 -29.71 23.85 48.70
N TRP A 369 -29.69 23.49 47.42
CA TRP A 369 -29.32 22.14 46.97
C TRP A 369 -28.47 22.18 45.70
N ARG A 370 -27.49 21.28 45.62
CA ARG A 370 -26.58 21.12 44.49
C ARG A 370 -26.54 19.66 44.11
N GLN A 371 -26.85 19.34 42.86
CA GLN A 371 -26.91 17.97 42.38
C GLN A 371 -26.06 17.81 41.12
N ALA A 372 -25.15 16.84 41.16
CA ALA A 372 -24.58 16.25 39.97
C ALA A 372 -25.58 15.23 39.44
N ILE A 373 -26.15 15.49 38.27
CA ILE A 373 -27.03 14.55 37.58
C ILE A 373 -26.18 13.80 36.56
N VAL A 374 -26.00 12.52 36.83
CA VAL A 374 -25.31 11.58 35.93
C VAL A 374 -26.37 10.88 35.10
N THR A 375 -26.31 11.05 33.78
CA THR A 375 -27.17 10.32 32.83
C THR A 375 -26.35 9.27 32.11
N ALA A 376 -26.83 8.03 32.01
CA ALA A 376 -26.13 6.94 31.34
C ALA A 376 -26.99 6.31 30.24
N GLN A 377 -26.40 6.13 29.05
CA GLN A 377 -27.04 5.45 27.91
C GLN A 377 -26.84 3.93 27.94
N ILE A 378 -25.81 3.48 28.67
CA ILE A 378 -25.51 2.07 28.91
C ILE A 378 -25.37 1.83 30.41
N ARG A 379 -25.43 0.57 30.85
CA ARG A 379 -25.17 0.24 32.25
C ARG A 379 -23.72 0.60 32.58
N ALA A 380 -23.49 1.37 33.63
CA ALA A 380 -22.14 1.77 34.02
C ALA A 380 -22.00 1.91 35.54
N GLN A 381 -20.80 1.62 36.05
CA GLN A 381 -20.41 1.92 37.42
C GLN A 381 -19.35 3.04 37.39
N LEU A 382 -19.72 4.20 37.90
CA LEU A 382 -18.90 5.40 37.86
C LEU A 382 -18.33 5.71 39.24
N SER A 383 -17.05 6.05 39.32
CA SER A 383 -16.44 6.60 40.53
C SER A 383 -16.33 8.12 40.40
N LEU A 384 -16.80 8.82 41.43
CA LEU A 384 -16.66 10.26 41.57
C LEU A 384 -15.59 10.56 42.64
N ARG A 385 -14.55 11.29 42.25
CA ARG A 385 -13.43 11.71 43.11
C ARG A 385 -13.30 13.22 43.16
N LEU A 386 -12.89 13.76 44.30
CA LEU A 386 -12.57 15.16 44.47
C LEU A 386 -11.07 15.37 44.33
N CYS A 387 -10.63 16.23 43.43
CA CYS A 387 -9.22 16.56 43.25
C CYS A 387 -8.96 17.99 43.71
N GLN A 388 -7.89 18.18 44.48
CA GLN A 388 -7.43 19.49 44.94
C GLN A 388 -6.30 19.98 44.06
N ASN A 389 -6.53 21.11 43.38
CA ASN A 389 -5.73 21.58 42.24
C ASN A 389 -5.83 20.59 41.06
N SER A 390 -5.71 21.06 39.83
CA SER A 390 -6.05 20.33 38.60
C SER A 390 -5.23 19.05 38.28
N GLU A 391 -4.57 18.45 39.28
CA GLU A 391 -3.77 17.24 39.19
C GLU A 391 -4.59 15.97 39.52
N PRO A 392 -4.67 14.99 38.62
CA PRO A 392 -5.41 13.73 38.83
C PRO A 392 -4.81 12.80 39.91
N SER A 393 -3.61 13.09 40.40
CA SER A 393 -2.85 12.25 41.33
C SER A 393 -3.20 12.47 42.81
N ASN A 394 -3.88 13.57 43.13
CA ASN A 394 -4.20 13.96 44.51
C ASN A 394 -5.72 14.12 44.65
N CYS A 395 -6.43 13.00 44.60
CA CYS A 395 -7.89 12.97 44.65
C CYS A 395 -8.41 11.97 45.69
N ASP A 396 -9.39 12.40 46.49
CA ASP A 396 -10.08 11.56 47.47
C ASP A 396 -11.32 10.91 46.84
N ASP A 397 -11.49 9.62 47.08
CA ASP A 397 -12.67 8.85 46.66
C ASP A 397 -13.90 9.27 47.44
N ILE A 398 -14.97 9.67 46.75
CA ILE A 398 -16.20 10.14 47.41
C ILE A 398 -17.30 9.09 47.31
N ILE A 399 -17.74 8.77 46.08
CA ILE A 399 -18.96 7.99 45.85
C ILE A 399 -18.79 7.09 44.62
N SER A 400 -19.26 5.85 44.72
CA SER A 400 -19.51 4.96 43.58
C SER A 400 -20.98 5.04 43.17
N ILE A 401 -21.22 5.31 41.89
CA ILE A 401 -22.55 5.57 41.32
C ILE A 401 -22.87 4.43 40.33
N PRO A 402 -23.73 3.47 40.72
CA PRO A 402 -24.29 2.52 39.77
C PRO A 402 -25.35 3.21 38.91
N THR A 403 -25.30 3.01 37.60
CA THR A 403 -26.27 3.55 36.65
C THR A 403 -26.88 2.43 35.80
N GLU A 404 -28.18 2.53 35.53
CA GLU A 404 -28.88 1.65 34.62
C GLU A 404 -28.88 2.19 33.19
N LYS A 405 -29.19 1.33 32.22
CA LYS A 405 -29.30 1.72 30.81
C LYS A 405 -30.41 2.76 30.64
N HIS A 406 -30.10 3.88 30.02
CA HIS A 406 -30.99 5.05 29.89
C HIS A 406 -31.46 5.62 31.24
N GLY A 407 -30.68 5.41 32.31
CA GLY A 407 -30.97 5.88 33.65
C GLY A 407 -30.33 7.24 33.98
N SER A 408 -30.86 7.88 35.01
CA SER A 408 -30.30 9.10 35.59
C SER A 408 -30.18 8.98 37.10
N VAL A 409 -29.03 9.34 37.67
CA VAL A 409 -28.79 9.33 39.11
C VAL A 409 -28.35 10.72 39.55
N ALA A 410 -29.04 11.28 40.54
CA ALA A 410 -28.69 12.56 41.14
C ALA A 410 -27.85 12.34 42.40
N VAL A 411 -26.70 13.02 42.47
CA VAL A 411 -25.76 12.97 43.60
C VAL A 411 -25.67 14.34 44.23
N ASN A 412 -26.02 14.43 45.52
CA ASN A 412 -25.91 15.68 46.27
C ASN A 412 -24.44 16.03 46.52
N LEU A 413 -24.03 17.24 46.15
CA LEU A 413 -22.65 17.72 46.34
C LEU A 413 -22.55 18.54 47.64
N THR A 414 -21.52 18.29 48.44
CA THR A 414 -21.25 18.99 49.71
C THR A 414 -20.63 20.39 49.47
N MET A 415 -20.69 21.29 50.47
CA MET A 415 -20.29 22.72 50.34
C MET A 415 -18.79 22.93 50.03
N ASP A 416 -17.94 22.01 50.45
CA ASP A 416 -16.49 21.95 50.22
C ASP A 416 -16.11 21.69 48.75
N MET A 417 -17.01 21.05 47.98
CA MET A 417 -16.81 20.75 46.56
C MET A 417 -16.92 21.99 45.64
N CYS A 418 -17.35 23.14 46.20
CA CYS A 418 -17.53 24.42 45.52
C CYS A 418 -16.38 25.42 45.77
N ALA A 419 -15.33 25.01 46.49
CA ALA A 419 -14.19 25.88 46.72
C ALA A 419 -13.43 26.18 45.41
N SER A 420 -12.90 27.39 45.29
CA SER A 420 -11.95 27.74 44.24
C SER A 420 -10.78 26.75 44.26
N ASN A 421 -10.46 26.13 43.11
CA ASN A 421 -9.47 25.05 42.92
C ASN A 421 -9.93 23.60 43.20
N THR A 422 -11.23 23.37 43.37
CA THR A 422 -11.78 22.02 43.47
C THR A 422 -12.24 21.49 42.11
N CYS A 423 -11.81 20.30 41.72
CA CYS A 423 -12.23 19.63 40.49
C CYS A 423 -12.86 18.28 40.79
N ILE A 424 -13.84 17.88 39.97
CA ILE A 424 -14.45 16.55 40.03
C ILE A 424 -13.83 15.68 38.94
N LEU A 425 -13.28 14.54 39.34
CA LEU A 425 -12.80 13.50 38.43
C LEU A 425 -13.82 12.38 38.38
N MET A 426 -14.33 12.09 37.19
CA MET A 426 -15.25 10.99 36.96
C MET A 426 -14.60 9.94 36.09
N GLN A 427 -14.77 8.68 36.46
CA GLN A 427 -14.23 7.55 35.71
C GLN A 427 -15.16 6.35 35.80
N ARG A 428 -15.33 5.63 34.70
CA ARG A 428 -16.02 4.35 34.69
C ARG A 428 -15.10 3.23 35.19
N THR A 429 -15.54 2.48 36.20
CA THR A 429 -14.70 1.48 36.92
C THR A 429 -15.03 0.03 36.56
N ASP A 430 -16.19 -0.23 35.97
CA ASP A 430 -16.60 -1.57 35.52
C ASP A 430 -16.01 -1.98 34.16
N VAL A 431 -15.15 -1.15 33.57
CA VAL A 431 -14.49 -1.39 32.28
C VAL A 431 -12.97 -1.52 32.41
N GLN A 432 -12.34 -2.09 31.38
CA GLN A 432 -10.87 -2.19 31.32
C GLN A 432 -10.23 -0.92 30.77
N PHE A 433 -10.84 -0.32 29.74
CA PHE A 433 -10.29 0.84 29.05
C PHE A 433 -11.19 2.06 29.28
N SER A 434 -10.88 2.82 30.33
CA SER A 434 -11.57 4.06 30.69
C SER A 434 -10.62 5.25 30.72
N ILE A 435 -11.12 6.42 30.32
CA ILE A 435 -10.39 7.67 30.46
C ILE A 435 -11.09 8.53 31.51
N PRO A 436 -10.39 8.95 32.57
CA PRO A 436 -10.98 9.80 33.58
C PRO A 436 -11.23 11.20 33.00
N VAL A 437 -12.39 11.75 33.33
CA VAL A 437 -12.84 13.07 32.88
C VAL A 437 -12.79 14.01 34.06
N LEU A 438 -11.88 14.99 33.99
CA LEU A 438 -11.78 16.06 34.99
C LEU A 438 -12.70 17.23 34.58
N ARG A 439 -13.47 17.74 35.55
CA ARG A 439 -14.29 18.95 35.43
C ARG A 439 -13.90 19.90 36.56
N CYS A 440 -13.38 21.06 36.18
CA CYS A 440 -13.00 22.15 37.08
C CYS A 440 -13.92 23.36 36.85
N ASP A 441 -13.76 24.42 37.67
CA ASP A 441 -14.53 25.66 37.59
C ASP A 441 -16.04 25.44 37.68
N ILE A 442 -16.45 24.65 38.68
CA ILE A 442 -17.85 24.46 39.00
C ILE A 442 -18.39 25.81 39.49
N ARG A 443 -19.11 26.53 38.61
CA ARG A 443 -19.74 27.81 38.96
C ARG A 443 -20.86 27.57 39.95
N CYS A 444 -20.51 27.61 41.23
CA CYS A 444 -21.49 27.60 42.31
C CYS A 444 -22.05 29.03 42.42
N SER A 445 -23.30 29.21 41.99
CA SER A 445 -24.03 30.45 42.25
C SER A 445 -24.14 30.62 43.76
N ASP A 446 -23.42 31.60 44.31
CA ASP A 446 -23.63 32.03 45.68
C ASP A 446 -25.07 32.52 45.77
N GLY A 447 -25.86 31.89 46.65
CA GLY A 447 -27.15 32.41 47.08
C GLY A 447 -26.98 33.69 47.91
N ARG A 448 -26.23 34.68 47.41
CA ARG A 448 -26.33 36.04 47.92
C ARG A 448 -27.72 36.54 47.53
N ARG A 449 -28.49 36.91 48.56
CA ARG A 449 -29.70 37.74 48.45
C ARG A 449 -29.55 38.71 47.28
N LEU A 450 -30.39 38.54 46.27
CA LEU A 450 -30.95 39.67 45.54
C LEU A 450 -31.96 40.34 46.48
N GLU A 451 -31.45 41.07 47.47
CA GLU A 451 -32.13 42.25 47.97
C GLU A 451 -31.26 43.41 47.49
N ASP A 452 -31.88 44.26 46.67
CA ASP A 452 -31.34 45.45 46.02
C ASP A 452 -30.59 45.24 44.69
N ILE A 453 -31.31 44.75 43.68
CA ILE A 453 -31.35 45.46 42.39
C ILE A 453 -32.82 45.81 42.17
N GLY A 454 -33.17 47.03 42.57
CA GLY A 454 -34.43 47.63 42.21
C GLY A 454 -34.70 47.49 40.71
N ASP A 455 -35.97 47.23 40.41
CA ASP A 455 -36.58 47.35 39.10
C ASP A 455 -35.98 48.50 38.28
N ARG A 456 -35.11 48.14 37.36
CA ARG A 456 -34.90 48.92 36.14
C ARG A 456 -34.77 47.96 34.98
N TRP A 457 -35.87 47.26 34.72
CA TRP A 457 -36.17 46.80 33.37
C TRP A 457 -36.04 48.02 32.47
N ASP A 458 -35.05 48.02 31.58
CA ASP A 458 -34.90 49.02 30.52
C ASP A 458 -36.12 48.93 29.60
N VAL A 459 -37.21 49.59 30.04
CA VAL A 459 -38.41 49.84 29.25
C VAL A 459 -38.01 50.54 27.95
N GLU A 460 -36.96 51.37 28.02
CA GLU A 460 -36.27 52.00 26.89
C GLU A 460 -35.72 50.98 25.88
N ALA A 461 -35.00 49.93 26.31
CA ALA A 461 -34.43 48.95 25.39
C ALA A 461 -35.51 48.07 24.71
N MET A 462 -36.56 47.71 25.45
CA MET A 462 -37.71 46.98 24.89
C MET A 462 -38.56 47.86 23.96
N LEU A 463 -38.71 49.16 24.26
CA LEU A 463 -39.34 50.13 23.35
C LEU A 463 -38.52 50.31 22.06
N VAL A 464 -37.19 50.42 22.16
CA VAL A 464 -36.32 50.57 20.98
C VAL A 464 -36.37 49.31 20.10
N LEU A 465 -36.36 48.11 20.68
CA LEU A 465 -36.52 46.87 19.93
C LEU A 465 -37.92 46.73 19.31
N ALA A 466 -38.98 47.09 20.04
CA ALA A 466 -40.35 47.04 19.54
C ALA A 466 -40.58 48.06 18.41
N VAL A 467 -40.07 49.29 18.55
CA VAL A 467 -40.12 50.33 17.51
C VAL A 467 -39.28 49.93 16.30
N GLY A 468 -38.09 49.32 16.51
CA GLY A 468 -37.26 48.78 15.43
C GLY A 468 -37.95 47.68 14.65
N CYS A 469 -38.61 46.74 15.33
CA CYS A 469 -39.40 45.69 14.69
C CYS A 469 -40.62 46.26 13.95
N LEU A 470 -41.34 47.22 14.52
CA LEU A 470 -42.46 47.88 13.86
C LEU A 470 -42.02 48.66 12.60
N ALA A 471 -40.88 49.35 12.66
CA ALA A 471 -40.32 50.04 11.50
C ALA A 471 -39.93 49.06 10.37
N LEU A 472 -39.35 47.90 10.71
CA LEU A 472 -39.03 46.86 9.73
C LEU A 472 -40.28 46.25 9.09
N VAL A 473 -41.33 46.00 9.87
CA VAL A 473 -42.61 45.51 9.35
C VAL A 473 -43.26 46.54 8.43
N MET A 474 -43.28 47.81 8.82
CA MET A 474 -43.82 48.89 7.99
C MET A 474 -43.00 49.08 6.70
N ALA A 475 -41.68 48.95 6.75
CA ALA A 475 -40.84 48.97 5.56
C ALA A 475 -41.12 47.79 4.63
N ALA A 476 -41.29 46.58 5.17
CA ALA A 476 -41.63 45.39 4.38
C ALA A 476 -43.01 45.51 3.72
N VAL A 477 -44.00 46.06 4.43
CA VAL A 477 -45.34 46.34 3.87
C VAL A 477 -45.28 47.42 2.79
N PHE A 478 -44.49 48.48 3.01
CA PHE A 478 -44.32 49.55 2.02
C PHE A 478 -43.62 49.05 0.74
N ILE A 479 -42.55 48.25 0.89
CA ILE A 479 -41.87 47.62 -0.23
C ILE A 479 -42.81 46.64 -0.94
N GLY A 480 -43.57 45.84 -0.18
CA GLY A 480 -44.60 44.95 -0.72
C GLY A 480 -45.65 45.70 -1.54
N ASN A 481 -46.16 46.82 -1.03
CA ASN A 481 -47.11 47.68 -1.75
C ASN A 481 -46.50 48.37 -2.97
N LEU A 482 -45.23 48.79 -2.92
CA LEU A 482 -44.54 49.34 -4.08
C LEU A 482 -44.40 48.28 -5.17
N VAL A 483 -43.94 47.08 -4.82
CA VAL A 483 -43.82 45.94 -5.75
C VAL A 483 -45.18 45.56 -6.31
N LEU A 484 -46.24 45.54 -5.48
CA LEU A 484 -47.60 45.27 -5.93
C LEU A 484 -48.12 46.38 -6.86
N SER A 485 -47.83 47.65 -6.59
CA SER A 485 -48.22 48.77 -7.47
C SER A 485 -47.47 48.74 -8.81
N VAL A 486 -46.19 48.34 -8.80
CA VAL A 486 -45.39 48.15 -10.01
C VAL A 486 -45.89 46.94 -10.80
N TYR A 487 -46.28 45.87 -10.11
CA TYR A 487 -46.91 44.69 -10.71
C TYR A 487 -48.27 45.05 -11.34
N HIS A 488 -49.11 45.81 -10.63
CA HIS A 488 -50.41 46.26 -11.13
C HIS A 488 -50.27 47.24 -12.30
N ARG A 489 -49.30 48.17 -12.27
CA ARG A 489 -48.98 49.05 -13.40
C ARG A 489 -48.43 48.27 -14.61
N ARG A 490 -47.64 47.21 -14.38
CA ARG A 490 -47.20 46.31 -15.45
C ARG A 490 -48.36 45.50 -16.04
N GLN A 491 -49.29 45.00 -15.23
CA GLN A 491 -50.49 44.31 -15.76
C GLN A 491 -51.41 45.24 -16.56
N ILE A 492 -51.57 46.49 -16.12
CA ILE A 492 -52.35 47.50 -16.88
C ILE A 492 -51.64 47.87 -18.21
N GLY A 493 -50.30 47.95 -18.20
CA GLY A 493 -49.51 48.14 -19.42
C GLY A 493 -49.58 46.97 -20.41
N VAL A 494 -49.64 45.73 -19.91
CA VAL A 494 -49.79 44.51 -20.74
C VAL A 494 -51.20 44.40 -21.33
N GLN A 495 -52.25 44.84 -20.61
CA GLN A 495 -53.61 44.89 -21.16
C GLN A 495 -53.81 45.99 -22.21
N LEU A 496 -53.11 47.13 -22.11
CA LEU A 496 -53.10 48.16 -23.17
C LEU A 496 -52.37 47.68 -24.43
N PHE A 497 -51.25 46.98 -24.30
CA PHE A 497 -50.55 46.37 -25.45
C PHE A 497 -51.36 45.26 -26.14
N GLN A 498 -52.14 44.45 -25.39
CA GLN A 498 -53.04 43.45 -25.98
C GLN A 498 -54.25 44.08 -26.68
N LYS A 499 -54.71 45.26 -26.26
CA LYS A 499 -55.79 46.00 -26.93
C LYS A 499 -55.35 46.62 -28.25
N ASP A 500 -54.14 47.18 -28.33
CA ASP A 500 -53.58 47.73 -29.56
C ASP A 500 -53.19 46.65 -30.58
N THR A 501 -52.78 45.46 -30.11
CA THR A 501 -52.48 44.32 -31.00
C THR A 501 -53.74 43.61 -31.53
N ALA A 502 -54.87 43.69 -30.82
CA ALA A 502 -56.16 43.17 -31.28
C ALA A 502 -56.87 44.13 -32.28
N GLN A 503 -56.63 45.44 -32.19
CA GLN A 503 -57.21 46.45 -33.07
C GLN A 503 -56.43 46.65 -34.38
N THR A 504 -55.17 46.20 -34.46
CA THR A 504 -54.34 46.24 -35.69
C THR A 504 -54.55 45.01 -36.59
N LYS A 505 -55.25 43.96 -36.12
CA LYS A 505 -55.59 42.76 -36.91
C LYS A 505 -57.01 42.76 -37.51
N SER A 506 -57.84 43.76 -37.23
CA SER A 506 -59.19 43.92 -37.80
C SER A 506 -59.29 44.99 -38.89
N THR A 507 -58.16 45.48 -39.41
CA THR A 507 -58.10 46.51 -40.46
C THR A 507 -57.18 46.09 -41.61
N LEU A 508 -57.15 44.78 -41.89
CA LEU A 508 -56.67 44.23 -43.15
C LEU A 508 -57.43 42.92 -43.46
N ALA A 509 -58.74 43.06 -43.66
CA ALA A 509 -59.63 42.18 -44.42
C ALA A 509 -60.84 43.00 -44.84
#